data_AF-A0A3E4PKZ7-F1
#
_entry.id   AF-A0A3E4PKZ7-F1
#
_cell.length_a   1.000
_cell.length_b   1.000
_cell.length_c   1.000
_cell.angle_alpha   90.00
_cell.angle_beta   90.00
_cell.angle_gamma   90.00
#
_symmetry.space_group_name_H-M   'P 1'
#
loop_
_entity.id
_entity.type
_entity.pdbx_description
1 polymer ?
#
loop_
_entity_poly.entity_id
_entity_poly.type
_entity_poly.pdbx_seq_one_letter_code
_entity_poly.pdbx_strand_id
1 'polypeptide(L)'
;MSNRKSKPEIFEGVRAEEYKKLRNKWIRLAVVGTGLPFILGILISIFNDTFSILDLFGNGEIILLLFSLNLPMAFDLFDIKHCDDETLSWAFWLCVIIICLQIALYCLIRTNNSESGKVKSIIASICMMGASGITCGFSIKAIFQHSITEDGGEETRDSENM
;
A
#
# COMPACT_ATOMS: atom_id res chain seq x y z
N MET A 1 33.19 -9.34 -4.40
CA MET A 1 31.94 -9.63 -5.14
C MET A 1 31.31 -10.89 -4.54
N SER A 2 30.42 -10.71 -3.55
CA SER A 2 29.75 -11.83 -2.87
C SER A 2 28.49 -12.21 -3.64
N ASN A 3 28.49 -13.42 -4.16
CA ASN A 3 27.40 -14.06 -4.88
C ASN A 3 26.34 -14.55 -3.86
N ARG A 4 25.61 -13.63 -3.22
CA ARG A 4 24.39 -13.99 -2.47
C ARG A 4 23.27 -14.27 -3.46
N LYS A 5 23.30 -15.47 -4.07
CA LYS A 5 22.12 -16.06 -4.68
C LYS A 5 21.03 -16.08 -3.61
N SER A 6 19.99 -15.28 -3.82
CA SER A 6 18.75 -15.31 -3.06
C SER A 6 18.24 -16.75 -3.04
N LYS A 7 18.40 -17.43 -1.90
CA LYS A 7 17.64 -18.65 -1.67
C LYS A 7 16.16 -18.26 -1.74
N PRO A 8 15.32 -18.97 -2.49
CA PRO A 8 13.89 -18.73 -2.43
C PRO A 8 13.45 -18.95 -0.98
N GLU A 9 12.92 -17.92 -0.34
CA GLU A 9 12.30 -18.06 0.99
C GLU A 9 11.04 -18.90 0.81
N ILE A 10 11.15 -20.17 1.18
CA ILE A 10 10.04 -21.10 1.19
C ILE A 10 9.30 -20.88 2.51
N PHE A 11 8.18 -20.16 2.46
CA PHE A 11 7.29 -19.96 3.60
C PHE A 11 6.45 -21.24 3.80
N GLU A 12 6.87 -22.12 4.72
CA GLU A 12 6.14 -23.35 5.05
C GLU A 12 5.65 -23.35 6.51
N GLY A 13 4.50 -24.00 6.73
CA GLY A 13 3.92 -24.21 8.07
C GLY A 13 3.37 -22.95 8.74
N VAL A 14 3.63 -22.80 10.05
CA VAL A 14 3.09 -21.74 10.92
C VAL A 14 3.37 -20.32 10.38
N ARG A 15 4.52 -20.12 9.75
CA ARG A 15 4.93 -18.83 9.18
C ARG A 15 4.07 -18.41 7.97
N ALA A 16 3.62 -19.36 7.15
CA ALA A 16 2.69 -19.04 6.06
C ALA A 16 1.31 -18.59 6.59
N GLU A 17 0.89 -19.11 7.74
CA GLU A 17 -0.36 -18.70 8.38
C GLU A 17 -0.26 -17.30 8.99
N GLU A 18 0.89 -16.94 9.58
CA GLU A 18 1.14 -15.59 10.11
C GLU A 18 1.17 -14.54 9.01
N TYR A 19 1.87 -14.80 7.90
CA TYR A 19 1.80 -13.94 6.72
C TYR A 19 0.37 -13.77 6.22
N LYS A 20 -0.40 -14.87 6.18
CA LYS A 20 -1.81 -14.85 5.77
C LYS A 20 -2.68 -14.04 6.73
N LYS A 21 -2.43 -14.11 8.05
CA LYS A 21 -3.14 -13.30 9.07
C LYS A 21 -2.81 -11.82 8.93
N LEU A 22 -1.54 -11.46 8.79
CA LEU A 22 -1.09 -10.07 8.64
C LEU A 22 -1.62 -9.46 7.34
N ARG A 23 -1.52 -10.19 6.22
CA ARG A 23 -2.12 -9.80 4.94
C ARG A 23 -3.64 -9.66 5.05
N ASN A 24 -4.34 -10.59 5.71
CA ASN A 24 -5.80 -10.49 5.87
C ASN A 24 -6.21 -9.30 6.76
N LYS A 25 -5.45 -9.00 7.82
CA LYS A 25 -5.67 -7.82 8.65
C LYS A 25 -5.53 -6.55 7.81
N TRP A 26 -4.47 -6.47 7.01
CA TRP A 26 -4.26 -5.34 6.11
C TRP A 26 -5.36 -5.24 5.04
N ILE A 27 -5.76 -6.34 4.40
CA ILE A 27 -6.86 -6.35 3.42
C ILE A 27 -8.15 -5.85 4.08
N ARG A 28 -8.46 -6.28 5.31
CA ARG A 28 -9.64 -5.78 6.03
C ARG A 28 -9.54 -4.27 6.29
N LEU A 29 -8.37 -3.79 6.72
CA LEU A 29 -8.14 -2.37 6.95
C LEU A 29 -8.25 -1.56 5.65
N ALA A 30 -7.72 -2.08 4.55
CA ALA A 30 -7.81 -1.53 3.22
C ALA A 30 -9.27 -1.48 2.73
N VAL A 31 -10.04 -2.56 2.92
CA VAL A 31 -11.47 -2.60 2.54
C VAL A 31 -12.28 -1.62 3.38
N VAL A 32 -11.98 -1.46 4.67
CA VAL A 32 -12.65 -0.47 5.52
C VAL A 32 -12.22 0.95 5.13
N GLY A 33 -10.93 1.20 4.96
CA GLY A 33 -10.38 2.53 4.66
C GLY A 33 -10.70 3.02 3.26
N THR A 34 -10.81 2.14 2.27
CA THR A 34 -11.10 2.52 0.86
C THR A 34 -12.54 2.18 0.44
N GLY A 35 -13.10 1.07 0.92
CA GLY A 35 -14.44 0.61 0.54
C GLY A 35 -15.55 1.45 1.14
N LEU A 36 -15.47 1.83 2.42
CA LEU A 36 -16.49 2.70 3.03
C LEU A 36 -16.57 4.08 2.37
N PRO A 37 -15.47 4.84 2.18
CA PRO A 37 -15.57 6.13 1.53
C PRO A 37 -15.96 6.00 0.05
N PHE A 38 -15.62 4.90 -0.62
CA PHE A 38 -16.11 4.62 -1.98
C PHE A 38 -17.63 4.43 -2.01
N ILE A 39 -18.19 3.61 -1.11
CA ILE A 39 -19.65 3.42 -1.01
C ILE A 39 -20.35 4.73 -0.65
N LEU A 40 -19.79 5.54 0.25
CA LEU A 40 -20.33 6.86 0.59
C LEU A 40 -20.28 7.81 -0.61
N GLY A 41 -19.20 7.83 -1.39
CA GLY A 41 -19.09 8.61 -2.62
C GLY A 41 -20.13 8.20 -3.68
N ILE A 42 -20.40 6.90 -3.81
CA ILE A 42 -21.48 6.36 -4.64
C ILE A 42 -22.84 6.87 -4.15
N LEU A 43 -23.13 6.73 -2.85
CA LEU A 43 -24.41 7.15 -2.26
C LEU A 43 -24.66 8.64 -2.45
N ILE A 44 -23.67 9.49 -2.17
CA ILE A 44 -23.76 10.94 -2.37
C ILE A 44 -24.00 11.28 -3.85
N SER A 45 -23.31 10.58 -4.76
CA SER A 45 -23.49 10.78 -6.21
C SER A 45 -24.86 10.34 -6.70
N ILE A 46 -25.44 9.27 -6.13
CA ILE A 46 -26.81 8.83 -6.43
C ILE A 46 -27.81 9.86 -5.91
N PHE A 47 -27.62 10.39 -4.69
CA PHE A 47 -28.51 11.42 -4.13
C PHE A 47 -28.52 12.72 -4.93
N ASN A 48 -27.44 13.01 -5.67
CA ASN A 48 -27.32 14.20 -6.52
C ASN A 48 -27.70 13.95 -8.00
N ASP A 49 -28.22 12.77 -8.37
CA ASP A 49 -28.50 12.36 -9.77
C ASP A 49 -27.28 12.45 -10.72
N THR A 50 -26.05 12.49 -10.18
CA THR A 50 -24.79 12.60 -10.93
C THR A 50 -24.02 11.27 -10.99
N PHE A 51 -24.69 10.13 -10.82
CA PHE A 51 -24.01 8.86 -10.68
C PHE A 51 -23.37 8.38 -12.00
N SER A 52 -22.05 8.54 -12.09
CA SER A 52 -21.23 7.99 -13.16
C SER A 52 -19.93 7.47 -12.57
N ILE A 53 -19.69 6.16 -12.67
CA ILE A 53 -18.43 5.52 -12.23
C ILE A 53 -17.24 6.19 -12.92
N LEU A 54 -17.40 6.60 -14.18
CA LEU A 54 -16.36 7.29 -14.94
C LEU A 54 -16.04 8.67 -14.37
N ASP A 55 -17.03 9.39 -13.83
CA ASP A 55 -16.79 10.68 -13.16
C ASP A 55 -16.10 10.50 -11.81
N LEU A 56 -16.32 9.39 -11.12
CA LEU A 56 -15.61 9.07 -9.87
C LEU A 56 -14.08 8.91 -10.10
N PHE A 57 -13.71 8.25 -11.21
CA PHE A 57 -12.32 8.16 -11.67
C PHE A 57 -11.83 9.48 -12.28
N GLY A 58 -12.71 10.17 -13.00
CA GLY A 58 -12.41 11.41 -13.69
C GLY A 58 -12.12 12.59 -12.76
N ASN A 59 -12.77 12.62 -11.59
CA ASN A 59 -12.67 13.68 -10.58
C ASN A 59 -11.52 13.46 -9.57
N GLY A 60 -10.82 12.32 -9.65
CA GLY A 60 -9.68 12.01 -8.79
C GLY A 60 -10.06 11.43 -7.42
N GLU A 61 -11.32 11.06 -7.18
CA GLU A 61 -11.76 10.45 -5.91
C GLU A 61 -11.06 9.12 -5.65
N ILE A 62 -10.79 8.35 -6.71
CA ILE A 62 -10.01 7.11 -6.64
C ILE A 62 -8.58 7.36 -6.15
N ILE A 63 -7.93 8.44 -6.56
CA ILE A 63 -6.57 8.76 -6.11
C ILE A 63 -6.57 9.11 -4.63
N LEU A 64 -7.59 9.83 -4.17
CA LEU A 64 -7.79 10.19 -2.77
C LEU A 64 -8.11 8.95 -1.90
N LEU A 65 -8.86 7.99 -2.44
CA LEU A 65 -9.06 6.68 -1.82
C LEU A 65 -7.75 5.91 -1.70
N LEU A 66 -6.92 5.88 -2.74
CA LEU A 66 -5.63 5.19 -2.69
C LEU A 66 -4.63 5.86 -1.73
N PHE A 67 -4.77 7.16 -1.49
CA PHE A 67 -4.00 7.85 -0.46
C PHE A 67 -4.32 7.32 0.95
N SER A 68 -5.61 7.06 1.23
CA SER A 68 -6.04 6.45 2.50
C SER A 68 -5.53 5.01 2.72
N LEU A 69 -5.02 4.37 1.66
CA LEU A 69 -4.39 3.05 1.72
C LEU A 69 -2.87 3.16 1.98
N ASN A 70 -2.18 4.00 1.22
CA ASN A 70 -0.72 4.09 1.25
C ASN A 70 -0.21 4.87 2.46
N LEU A 71 -0.97 5.87 2.96
CA LEU A 71 -0.55 6.68 4.09
C LEU A 71 -0.45 5.87 5.39
N PRO A 72 -1.47 5.07 5.78
CA PRO A 72 -1.32 4.15 6.93
C PRO A 72 -0.16 3.17 6.76
N MET A 73 0.04 2.61 5.55
CA MET A 73 1.18 1.72 5.29
C MET A 73 2.52 2.42 5.48
N ALA A 74 2.65 3.68 5.06
CA ALA A 74 3.85 4.46 5.27
C ALA A 74 4.12 4.71 6.77
N PHE A 75 3.08 4.95 7.56
CA PHE A 75 3.20 5.06 9.02
C PHE A 75 3.61 3.74 9.67
N ASP A 76 2.96 2.63 9.32
CA ASP A 76 3.33 1.30 9.82
C ASP A 76 4.81 0.98 9.51
N LEU A 77 5.29 1.32 8.32
CA LEU A 77 6.70 1.14 7.94
C LEU A 77 7.62 2.11 8.67
N PHE A 78 7.20 3.35 8.92
CA PHE A 78 8.00 4.34 9.63
C PHE A 78 8.31 3.89 11.06
N ASP A 79 7.31 3.35 11.74
CA ASP A 79 7.42 2.88 13.12
C ASP A 79 8.37 1.66 13.24
N ILE A 80 8.40 0.80 12.22
CA ILE A 80 9.21 -0.43 12.22
C ILE A 80 10.62 -0.20 11.63
N LYS A 81 10.80 0.82 10.79
CA LYS A 81 12.06 1.11 10.08
C LYS A 81 13.25 1.48 10.98
N HIS A 82 13.06 1.67 12.29
CA HIS A 82 14.17 2.00 13.20
C HIS A 82 15.22 0.90 13.35
N CYS A 83 14.92 -0.32 12.92
CA CYS A 83 15.91 -1.40 12.79
C CYS A 83 16.66 -1.24 11.44
N ASP A 84 17.99 -1.47 11.40
CA ASP A 84 18.91 -1.33 10.24
C ASP A 84 18.60 -2.25 9.02
N ASP A 85 17.32 -2.45 8.69
CA ASP A 85 16.84 -3.24 7.57
C ASP A 85 16.64 -2.35 6.33
N GLU A 86 17.58 -2.48 5.39
CA GLU A 86 17.57 -1.76 4.12
C GLU A 86 16.27 -2.01 3.33
N THR A 87 15.69 -3.22 3.41
CA THR A 87 14.48 -3.60 2.68
C THR A 87 13.26 -2.81 3.19
N LEU A 88 13.13 -2.66 4.51
CA LEU A 88 12.07 -1.87 5.12
C LEU A 88 12.23 -0.39 4.80
N SER A 89 13.47 0.09 4.79
CA SER A 89 13.81 1.46 4.40
C SER A 89 13.37 1.77 2.97
N TRP A 90 13.63 0.86 2.03
CA TRP A 90 13.17 0.96 0.64
C TRP A 90 11.65 0.90 0.51
N ALA A 91 10.97 -0.02 1.22
CA ALA A 91 9.52 -0.11 1.23
C ALA A 91 8.87 1.20 1.70
N PHE A 92 9.42 1.82 2.76
CA PHE A 92 8.96 3.10 3.27
C PHE A 92 9.09 4.21 2.23
N TRP A 93 10.27 4.37 1.63
CA TRP A 93 10.51 5.41 0.64
C TRP A 93 9.66 5.23 -0.62
N LEU A 94 9.40 3.98 -1.02
CA LEU A 94 8.51 3.67 -2.14
C LEU A 94 7.08 4.11 -1.82
N CYS A 95 6.56 3.80 -0.62
CA CYS A 95 5.26 4.31 -0.15
C CYS A 95 5.20 5.84 -0.20
N VAL A 96 6.22 6.55 0.31
CA VAL A 96 6.28 8.02 0.30
C VAL A 96 6.26 8.57 -1.13
N ILE A 97 7.03 7.99 -2.05
CA ILE A 97 7.04 8.41 -3.46
C ILE A 97 5.64 8.27 -4.08
N ILE A 98 4.97 7.15 -3.84
CA ILE A 98 3.61 6.94 -4.35
C ILE A 98 2.63 7.94 -3.75
N ILE A 99 2.72 8.23 -2.45
CA ILE A 99 1.89 9.25 -1.79
C ILE A 99 2.09 10.63 -2.44
N CYS A 100 3.33 11.04 -2.66
CA CYS A 100 3.64 12.29 -3.35
C CYS A 100 3.06 12.33 -4.77
N LEU A 101 3.18 11.23 -5.52
CA LEU A 101 2.58 11.11 -6.86
C LEU A 101 1.05 11.18 -6.82
N GLN A 102 0.41 10.57 -5.82
CA GLN A 102 -1.04 10.65 -5.64
C GLN A 102 -1.50 12.08 -5.39
N ILE A 103 -0.81 12.82 -4.50
CA ILE A 103 -1.13 14.24 -4.25
C ILE A 103 -0.94 15.06 -5.52
N ALA A 104 0.18 14.89 -6.21
CA ALA A 104 0.48 15.64 -7.44
C ALA A 104 -0.56 15.38 -8.54
N LEU A 105 -0.91 14.11 -8.76
CA LEU A 105 -1.92 13.72 -9.75
C LEU A 105 -3.32 14.22 -9.35
N TYR A 106 -3.69 14.13 -8.08
CA TYR A 106 -4.97 14.66 -7.60
C TYR A 106 -5.09 16.16 -7.87
N CYS A 107 -4.06 16.94 -7.54
CA CYS A 107 -4.01 18.37 -7.82
C CYS A 107 -4.09 18.67 -9.32
N LEU A 108 -3.37 17.93 -10.16
CA LEU A 108 -3.42 18.08 -11.62
C LEU A 108 -4.81 17.79 -12.19
N ILE A 109 -5.46 16.73 -11.71
CA ILE A 109 -6.81 16.35 -12.14
C ILE A 109 -7.81 17.42 -11.73
N ARG A 110 -7.72 17.93 -10.49
CA ARG A 110 -8.66 18.92 -9.97
C ARG A 110 -8.52 20.30 -10.62
N THR A 111 -7.34 20.63 -11.12
CA THR A 111 -7.06 21.92 -11.77
C THR A 111 -7.40 21.89 -13.27
N ASN A 112 -7.48 20.72 -13.89
CA ASN A 112 -7.68 20.58 -15.33
C ASN A 112 -9.18 20.46 -15.69
N ASN A 113 -9.75 21.52 -16.26
CA ASN A 113 -11.19 21.62 -16.57
C ASN A 113 -11.55 21.21 -18.02
N SER A 114 -10.64 20.56 -18.76
CA SER A 114 -10.87 20.11 -20.14
C SER A 114 -11.54 18.73 -20.20
N GLU A 115 -12.45 18.49 -21.14
CA GLU A 115 -13.00 17.15 -21.45
C GLU A 115 -11.89 16.12 -21.76
N SER A 116 -10.80 16.53 -22.42
CA SER A 116 -9.63 15.65 -22.64
C SER A 116 -8.90 15.30 -21.33
N GLY A 117 -9.10 16.11 -20.28
CA GLY A 117 -8.60 15.89 -18.93
C GLY A 117 -9.26 14.69 -18.26
N LYS A 118 -10.57 14.45 -18.50
CA LYS A 118 -11.31 13.33 -17.89
C LYS A 118 -10.76 11.97 -18.32
N VAL A 119 -10.44 11.78 -19.60
CA VAL A 119 -9.89 10.49 -20.08
C VAL A 119 -8.49 10.26 -19.52
N LYS A 120 -7.66 11.30 -19.49
CA LYS A 120 -6.30 11.22 -18.91
C LYS A 120 -6.34 10.96 -17.41
N SER A 121 -7.29 11.55 -16.69
CA SER A 121 -7.45 11.34 -15.24
C SER A 121 -7.93 9.93 -14.91
N ILE A 122 -8.80 9.33 -15.73
CA ILE A 122 -9.20 7.92 -15.60
C ILE A 122 -7.99 7.00 -15.76
N ILE A 123 -7.20 7.17 -16.83
CA ILE A 123 -6.01 6.35 -17.08
C ILE A 123 -5.01 6.49 -15.92
N ALA A 124 -4.73 7.72 -15.49
CA ALA A 124 -3.83 7.98 -14.36
C ALA A 124 -4.33 7.30 -13.07
N SER A 125 -5.64 7.33 -12.80
CA SER A 125 -6.25 6.68 -11.64
C SER A 125 -6.09 5.15 -11.66
N ILE A 126 -6.27 4.52 -12.83
CA ILE A 126 -6.07 3.07 -12.99
C ILE A 126 -4.60 2.69 -12.80
N CYS A 127 -3.67 3.42 -13.43
CA CYS A 127 -2.24 3.21 -13.24
C CYS A 127 -1.85 3.36 -11.77
N MET A 128 -2.41 4.36 -11.07
CA MET A 128 -2.11 4.54 -9.66
C MET A 128 -2.71 3.49 -8.75
N MET A 129 -3.85 2.92 -9.11
CA MET A 129 -4.43 1.78 -8.39
C MET A 129 -3.48 0.58 -8.43
N GLY A 130 -2.95 0.25 -9.62
CA GLY A 130 -1.97 -0.82 -9.78
C GLY A 130 -0.68 -0.56 -9.00
N ALA A 131 -0.10 0.64 -9.15
CA ALA A 131 1.12 1.02 -8.45
C ALA A 131 0.97 0.98 -6.93
N SER A 132 -0.15 1.47 -6.38
CA SER A 132 -0.44 1.45 -4.95
C SER A 132 -0.62 0.03 -4.42
N GLY A 133 -1.32 -0.83 -5.18
CA GLY A 133 -1.52 -2.23 -4.82
C GLY A 133 -0.20 -3.02 -4.77
N ILE A 134 0.66 -2.83 -5.77
CA ILE A 134 1.99 -3.47 -5.82
C ILE A 134 2.85 -2.98 -4.65
N THR A 135 2.86 -1.66 -4.42
CA THR A 135 3.66 -1.03 -3.35
C THR A 135 3.26 -1.57 -1.99
N CYS A 136 1.97 -1.54 -1.66
CA CYS A 136 1.48 -2.08 -0.39
C CYS A 136 1.73 -3.59 -0.26
N GLY A 137 1.60 -4.36 -1.34
CA GLY A 137 1.93 -5.78 -1.34
C GLY A 137 3.40 -6.06 -1.04
N PHE A 138 4.31 -5.26 -1.61
CA PHE A 138 5.73 -5.31 -1.31
C PHE A 138 6.02 -4.93 0.15
N SER A 139 5.39 -3.87 0.65
CA SER A 139 5.54 -3.41 2.04
C SER A 139 5.11 -4.46 3.06
N ILE A 140 3.98 -5.15 2.84
CA ILE A 140 3.53 -6.25 3.71
C ILE A 140 4.54 -7.39 3.71
N LYS A 141 5.11 -7.71 2.55
CA LYS A 141 6.15 -8.73 2.45
C LYS A 141 7.41 -8.32 3.22
N ALA A 142 7.83 -7.07 3.11
CA ALA A 142 8.98 -6.54 3.83
C ALA A 142 8.77 -6.56 5.35
N ILE A 143 7.61 -6.12 5.84
CA ILE A 143 7.23 -6.19 7.27
C ILE A 143 7.28 -7.64 7.77
N PHE A 144 6.78 -8.59 6.98
CA PHE A 144 6.79 -9.98 7.37
C PHE A 144 8.20 -10.59 7.41
N GLN A 145 9.04 -10.31 6.40
CA GLN A 145 10.44 -10.74 6.40
C GLN A 145 11.21 -10.18 7.60
N HIS A 146 10.92 -8.94 7.99
CA HIS A 146 11.48 -8.31 9.17
C HIS A 146 11.08 -9.05 10.46
N SER A 147 9.78 -9.32 10.64
CA SER A 147 9.29 -10.05 11.82
C SER A 147 9.93 -11.43 12.00
N ILE A 148 10.24 -12.14 10.90
CA ILE A 148 10.95 -13.42 10.96
C ILE A 148 12.42 -13.24 11.40
N THR A 149 13.05 -12.14 10.99
CA THR A 149 14.47 -11.88 11.28
C THR A 149 14.67 -11.46 12.75
N GLU A 150 13.72 -10.73 13.34
CA GLU A 150 13.71 -10.44 14.78
C GLU A 150 13.48 -11.71 15.62
N ASP A 151 12.44 -12.51 15.32
CA ASP A 151 12.13 -13.72 16.10
C ASP A 151 13.24 -14.80 16.02
N GLY A 152 13.92 -14.92 14.87
CA GLY A 152 15.05 -15.85 14.72
C GLY A 152 16.35 -15.40 15.40
N GLY A 153 16.44 -14.12 15.79
CA GLY A 153 17.60 -13.55 16.49
C GLY A 153 17.61 -13.79 17.99
N GLU A 154 16.44 -14.03 18.61
CA GLU A 154 16.34 -14.29 20.04
C GLU A 154 16.74 -15.72 20.43
N GLU A 155 16.39 -16.75 19.63
CA GLU A 155 16.76 -18.15 19.93
C GLU A 155 18.28 -18.39 19.96
N THR A 156 19.06 -17.58 19.25
CA THR A 156 20.51 -17.76 19.19
C THR A 156 21.22 -17.21 20.44
N ARG A 157 20.62 -16.26 21.16
CA ARG A 157 21.24 -15.63 22.34
C ARG A 157 21.07 -16.42 23.63
N ASP A 158 20.00 -17.22 23.73
CA ASP A 158 19.80 -18.11 24.88
C ASP A 158 20.64 -19.40 24.78
N SER A 159 21.13 -19.73 23.58
CA SER A 159 22.01 -20.88 23.33
C SER A 159 23.49 -20.59 23.61
N GLU A 160 23.90 -19.32 23.66
CA GLU A 160 25.29 -18.90 23.89
C GLU A 160 25.59 -18.57 25.37
N ASN A 161 24.56 -18.48 26.22
CA ASN A 161 24.67 -18.19 27.65
C ASN A 161 24.37 -19.41 28.55
N MET A 162 24.34 -20.63 28.01
CA MET A 162 24.13 -21.86 28.77
C MET A 162 25.34 -22.81 28.69
#